data_AF-A0A074YJ27-F1
#
_entry.id   AF-A0A074YJ27-F1
#
_cell.length_a   1.000
_cell.length_b   1.000
_cell.length_c   1.000
_cell.angle_alpha   90.00
_cell.angle_beta   90.00
_cell.angle_gamma   90.00
#
_symmetry.space_group_name_H-M   'P 1'
#
loop_
_entity.id
_entity.type
_entity.pdbx_description
1 polymer ?
#
loop_
_entity_poly.entity_id
_entity_poly.type
_entity_poly.pdbx_seq_one_letter_code
_entity_poly.pdbx_strand_id
1 'polypeptide(L)'
;MAPTLDKVLLHGYCWGNAFWYGSRGLCRVVDPLMVIGWFRPPVEQHLSPTDLELYNVRTDGWGLISLAAALLVLSRAYSLGHVNRSYSKAVVLVSIFHHVTTMMGAYQHYKLDSHYTTAMWIGVWVNLFLTVVGAIVVGDLGQGVGQQSEDEPDTDESDNCNTPVSASHVELASESKPDLEPEPKPKPPDNPEFKRETTSNPKQKKSKKSKRTAKFLKLVKFLRTIKSMKSRIMNSKKRRRSRKANIKKSSPR
;
A
#
# COMPACT_ATOMS: atom_id res chain seq x y z
N MET A 1 -27.06 -16.82 6.72
CA MET A 1 -27.15 -15.52 6.00
C MET A 1 -26.00 -15.45 5.00
N ALA A 2 -26.27 -15.15 3.74
CA ALA A 2 -25.20 -14.96 2.75
C ALA A 2 -24.34 -13.74 3.14
N PRO A 3 -23.00 -13.80 3.01
CA PRO A 3 -22.16 -12.65 3.28
C PRO A 3 -22.51 -11.53 2.29
N THR A 4 -22.76 -10.33 2.81
CA THR A 4 -23.01 -9.15 1.99
C THR A 4 -21.74 -8.78 1.21
N LEU A 5 -21.90 -8.20 0.02
CA LEU A 5 -20.77 -7.90 -0.87
C LEU A 5 -19.72 -7.00 -0.20
N ASP A 6 -20.15 -6.03 0.60
CA ASP A 6 -19.29 -5.13 1.37
C ASP A 6 -18.42 -5.88 2.40
N LYS A 7 -18.99 -6.87 3.09
CA LYS A 7 -18.25 -7.75 4.02
C LYS A 7 -17.21 -8.57 3.26
N VAL A 8 -17.57 -9.14 2.11
CA VAL A 8 -16.62 -9.91 1.29
C VAL A 8 -15.48 -9.03 0.79
N LEU A 9 -15.78 -7.83 0.27
CA LEU A 9 -14.79 -6.90 -0.26
C LEU A 9 -13.86 -6.36 0.82
N LEU A 10 -14.41 -5.93 1.97
CA LEU A 10 -13.60 -5.44 3.08
C LEU A 10 -12.74 -6.56 3.65
N HIS A 11 -13.30 -7.76 3.85
CA HIS A 11 -12.55 -8.90 4.38
C HIS A 11 -11.42 -9.32 3.44
N GLY A 12 -11.70 -9.40 2.13
CA GLY A 12 -10.68 -9.70 1.11
C GLY A 12 -9.59 -8.63 1.04
N TYR A 13 -9.97 -7.35 1.15
CA TYR A 13 -9.01 -6.24 1.18
C TYR A 13 -8.12 -6.28 2.42
N CYS A 14 -8.69 -6.47 3.61
CA CYS A 14 -7.95 -6.56 4.86
C CYS A 14 -7.00 -7.76 4.87
N TRP A 15 -7.45 -8.95 4.44
CA TRP A 15 -6.60 -10.13 4.33
C TRP A 15 -5.48 -9.97 3.30
N GLY A 16 -5.80 -9.45 2.12
CA GLY A 16 -4.81 -9.23 1.07
C GLY A 16 -3.73 -8.26 1.52
N ASN A 17 -4.11 -7.14 2.14
CA ASN A 17 -3.15 -6.17 2.67
C ASN A 17 -2.41 -6.69 3.90
N ALA A 18 -3.06 -7.44 4.79
CA ALA A 18 -2.39 -8.06 5.92
C ALA A 18 -1.32 -9.06 5.46
N PHE A 19 -1.63 -9.89 4.46
CA PHE A 19 -0.65 -10.80 3.87
C PHE A 19 0.50 -10.04 3.21
N TRP A 20 0.20 -8.97 2.46
CA TRP A 20 1.21 -8.14 1.81
C TRP A 20 2.13 -7.43 2.80
N TYR A 21 1.57 -6.78 3.82
CA TYR A 21 2.33 -6.11 4.88
C TYR A 21 3.09 -7.12 5.74
N GLY A 22 2.46 -8.23 6.12
CA GLY A 22 3.08 -9.28 6.92
C GLY A 22 4.27 -9.91 6.22
N SER A 23 4.14 -10.32 4.96
CA SER A 23 5.25 -10.89 4.18
C SER A 23 6.39 -9.88 4.00
N ARG A 24 6.09 -8.62 3.63
CA ARG A 24 7.10 -7.57 3.50
C ARG A 24 7.78 -7.20 4.81
N GLY A 25 7.02 -7.17 5.90
CA GLY A 25 7.52 -6.88 7.23
C GLY A 25 8.42 -8.01 7.72
N LEU A 26 8.01 -9.26 7.55
CA LEU A 26 8.79 -10.43 7.93
C LEU A 26 10.13 -10.51 7.17
N CYS A 27 10.14 -10.25 5.85
CA CYS A 27 11.40 -10.19 5.09
C CYS A 27 12.38 -9.14 5.67
N ARG A 28 11.88 -8.00 6.15
CA ARG A 28 12.72 -6.93 6.73
C ARG A 28 13.28 -7.28 8.10
N VAL A 29 12.54 -8.06 8.88
CA VAL A 29 12.96 -8.48 10.22
C VAL A 29 13.94 -9.65 10.13
N VAL A 30 13.62 -10.66 9.30
CA VAL A 30 14.41 -11.89 9.18
C VAL A 30 15.69 -11.67 8.39
N ASP A 31 15.62 -10.98 7.24
CA ASP A 31 16.78 -10.71 6.39
C ASP A 31 16.79 -9.26 5.90
N PRO A 32 17.16 -8.30 6.78
CA PRO A 32 17.23 -6.89 6.41
C PRO A 32 18.29 -6.62 5.34
N LEU A 33 19.35 -7.43 5.24
CA LEU A 33 20.44 -7.23 4.29
C LEU A 33 19.98 -7.50 2.86
N MET A 34 19.25 -8.59 2.65
CA MET A 34 18.62 -8.88 1.36
C MET A 34 17.67 -7.76 0.95
N VAL A 35 16.86 -7.26 1.90
CA VAL A 35 15.92 -6.15 1.62
C VAL A 35 16.68 -4.88 1.23
N ILE A 36 17.74 -4.51 1.95
CA ILE A 36 18.60 -3.38 1.58
C ILE A 36 19.15 -3.57 0.17
N GLY A 37 19.62 -4.77 -0.17
CA GLY A 37 20.12 -5.11 -1.52
C GLY A 37 19.08 -4.92 -2.63
N TRP A 38 17.80 -5.14 -2.35
CA TRP A 38 16.71 -4.91 -3.30
C TRP A 38 16.42 -3.43 -3.57
N PHE A 39 16.52 -2.59 -2.53
CA PHE A 39 16.17 -1.18 -2.60
C PHE A 39 17.38 -0.28 -2.90
N ARG A 40 18.60 -0.75 -2.65
CA ARG A 40 19.83 -0.01 -2.89
C ARG A 40 20.06 0.22 -4.40
N PRO A 41 20.35 1.46 -4.83
CA PRO A 41 20.71 1.75 -6.21
C PRO A 41 21.89 0.89 -6.70
N PRO A 42 21.89 0.41 -7.96
CA PRO A 42 23.03 -0.32 -8.52
C PRO A 42 24.39 0.38 -8.37
N VAL A 43 24.39 1.71 -8.35
CA VAL A 43 25.61 2.51 -8.17
C VAL A 43 26.19 2.44 -6.75
N GLU A 44 25.39 2.08 -5.75
CA GLU A 44 25.77 2.04 -4.33
C GLU A 44 25.92 0.61 -3.79
N GLN A 45 25.67 -0.42 -4.61
CA GLN A 45 25.72 -1.83 -4.20
C GLN A 45 27.09 -2.29 -3.65
N HIS A 46 28.16 -1.57 -3.97
CA HIS A 46 29.51 -1.86 -3.49
C HIS A 46 29.75 -1.40 -2.03
N LEU A 47 28.88 -0.55 -1.49
CA LEU A 47 28.96 -0.09 -0.11
C LEU A 47 28.41 -1.17 0.83
N SER A 48 28.97 -1.29 2.03
CA SER A 48 28.34 -2.08 3.09
C SER A 48 27.07 -1.38 3.60
N PRO A 49 26.05 -2.11 4.03
CA PRO A 49 24.94 -1.54 4.78
C PRO A 49 25.41 -0.93 6.10
N THR A 50 24.94 0.28 6.40
CA THR A 50 25.21 0.96 7.67
C THR A 50 24.27 0.48 8.77
N ASP A 51 24.67 0.58 10.03
CA ASP A 51 23.83 0.19 11.17
C ASP A 51 22.51 0.96 11.21
N LEU A 52 22.52 2.22 10.76
CA LEU A 52 21.32 3.05 10.66
C LEU A 52 20.35 2.53 9.60
N GLU A 53 20.84 2.05 8.45
CA GLU A 53 19.99 1.43 7.43
C GLU A 53 19.39 0.11 7.94
N LEU A 54 20.17 -0.72 8.63
CA LEU A 54 19.67 -1.95 9.25
C LEU A 54 18.58 -1.65 10.29
N TYR A 55 18.82 -0.66 11.15
CA TYR A 55 17.86 -0.21 12.16
C TYR A 55 16.55 0.26 11.52
N ASN A 56 16.63 1.11 10.49
CA ASN A 56 15.45 1.63 9.81
C ASN A 56 14.67 0.52 9.10
N VAL A 57 15.35 -0.40 8.43
CA VAL A 57 14.69 -1.53 7.74
C VAL A 57 13.99 -2.45 8.73
N ARG A 58 14.63 -2.78 9.86
CA ARG A 58 14.00 -3.61 10.91
C ARG A 58 12.81 -2.91 11.55
N THR A 59 12.95 -1.63 11.87
CA THR A 59 11.88 -0.84 12.49
C THR A 59 10.68 -0.69 11.55
N ASP A 60 10.92 -0.40 10.27
CA ASP A 60 9.89 -0.43 9.22
C ASP A 60 9.24 -1.82 9.12
N GLY A 61 10.04 -2.89 9.24
CA GLY A 61 9.57 -4.27 9.28
C GLY A 61 8.54 -4.53 10.39
N TRP A 62 8.85 -4.13 11.61
CA TRP A 62 7.94 -4.23 12.75
C TRP A 62 6.68 -3.38 12.56
N GLY A 63 6.81 -2.16 12.03
CA GLY A 63 5.67 -1.31 11.71
C GLY A 63 4.70 -1.96 10.71
N LEU A 64 5.23 -2.63 9.67
CA LEU A 64 4.41 -3.37 8.70
C LEU A 64 3.73 -4.60 9.32
N ILE A 65 4.40 -5.33 10.22
CA ILE A 65 3.79 -6.45 10.94
C ILE A 65 2.65 -5.96 11.84
N SER A 66 2.83 -4.84 12.54
CA SER A 66 1.78 -4.23 13.36
C SER A 66 0.58 -3.79 12.52
N LEU A 67 0.80 -3.17 11.35
CA LEU A 67 -0.25 -2.84 10.40
C LEU A 67 -1.00 -4.08 9.90
N ALA A 68 -0.28 -5.17 9.61
CA ALA A 68 -0.88 -6.43 9.21
C ALA A 68 -1.80 -7.01 10.30
N ALA A 69 -1.33 -7.01 11.55
CA ALA A 69 -2.12 -7.46 12.69
C ALA A 69 -3.38 -6.60 12.89
N ALA A 70 -3.25 -5.28 12.80
CA ALA A 70 -4.39 -4.35 12.91
C ALA A 70 -5.46 -4.62 11.84
N LEU A 71 -5.05 -4.90 10.60
CA LEU A 71 -5.99 -5.26 9.53
C LEU A 71 -6.69 -6.59 9.77
N LEU A 72 -5.99 -7.61 10.29
CA LEU A 72 -6.61 -8.90 10.64
C LEU A 72 -7.65 -8.73 11.75
N VAL A 73 -7.32 -7.94 12.78
CA VAL A 73 -8.24 -7.61 13.87
C VAL A 73 -9.47 -6.89 13.32
N LEU A 74 -9.28 -5.85 12.50
CA LEU A 74 -10.40 -5.14 11.85
C LEU A 74 -11.27 -6.08 11.00
N SER A 75 -10.64 -6.96 10.22
CA SER A 75 -11.31 -7.92 9.35
C SER A 75 -12.22 -8.88 10.14
N ARG A 76 -11.82 -9.26 11.35
CA ARG A 76 -12.62 -10.12 12.25
C ARG A 76 -13.69 -9.31 12.98
N ALA A 77 -13.32 -8.16 13.53
CA ALA A 77 -14.23 -7.31 14.30
C ALA A 77 -15.39 -6.77 13.45
N TYR A 78 -15.13 -6.42 12.19
CA TYR A 78 -16.20 -6.01 11.25
C TYR A 78 -17.15 -7.16 10.92
N SER A 79 -16.64 -8.38 10.69
CA SER A 79 -17.49 -9.54 10.39
C SER A 79 -18.43 -9.89 11.56
N LEU A 80 -18.00 -9.64 12.80
CA LEU A 80 -18.80 -9.85 14.01
C LEU A 80 -19.76 -8.68 14.31
N GLY A 81 -19.70 -7.58 13.55
CA GLY A 81 -20.55 -6.40 13.78
C GLY A 81 -20.10 -5.52 14.95
N HIS A 82 -18.88 -5.71 15.47
CA HIS A 82 -18.35 -4.93 16.60
C HIS A 82 -17.78 -3.56 16.19
N VAL A 83 -17.65 -3.30 14.89
CA VAL A 83 -17.00 -2.08 14.37
C VAL A 83 -17.91 -1.36 13.37
N ASN A 84 -18.12 -0.07 13.61
CA ASN A 84 -18.92 0.77 12.73
C ASN A 84 -18.24 0.99 11.37
N ARG A 85 -19.07 1.12 10.34
CA ARG A 85 -18.65 1.37 8.95
C ARG A 85 -17.71 2.57 8.81
N SER A 86 -17.93 3.63 9.57
CA SER A 86 -17.09 4.84 9.56
C SER A 86 -15.65 4.56 10.01
N TYR A 87 -15.46 3.75 11.06
CA TYR A 87 -14.13 3.37 11.52
C TYR A 87 -13.42 2.46 10.51
N SER A 88 -14.13 1.50 9.92
CA SER A 88 -13.58 0.67 8.84
C SER A 88 -13.14 1.51 7.65
N LYS A 89 -13.93 2.53 7.26
CA LYS A 89 -13.54 3.48 6.20
C LYS A 89 -12.28 4.25 6.56
N ALA A 90 -12.17 4.75 7.79
CA ALA A 90 -10.98 5.47 8.25
C ALA A 90 -9.72 4.60 8.15
N VAL A 91 -9.79 3.34 8.61
CA VAL A 91 -8.63 2.42 8.52
C VAL A 91 -8.26 2.10 7.07
N VAL A 92 -9.26 1.89 6.19
CA VAL A 92 -8.98 1.69 4.76
C VAL A 92 -8.35 2.94 4.13
N LEU A 93 -8.81 4.14 4.49
CA LEU A 93 -8.20 5.40 4.03
C LEU A 93 -6.75 5.55 4.51
N VAL A 94 -6.45 5.17 5.75
CA VAL A 94 -5.06 5.14 6.26
C VAL A 94 -4.21 4.15 5.44
N SER A 95 -4.74 2.98 5.10
CA SER A 95 -4.04 2.03 4.23
C SER A 95 -3.81 2.61 2.83
N ILE A 96 -4.81 3.27 2.24
CA ILE A 96 -4.68 3.97 0.95
C ILE A 96 -3.56 5.01 1.02
N PHE A 97 -3.55 5.83 2.09
CA PHE A 97 -2.51 6.84 2.29
C PHE A 97 -1.11 6.22 2.38
N HIS A 98 -0.96 5.09 3.10
CA HIS A 98 0.27 4.32 3.14
C HIS A 98 0.71 3.85 1.73
N HIS A 99 -0.20 3.31 0.91
CA HIS A 99 0.14 2.89 -0.46
C HIS A 99 0.58 4.08 -1.32
N VAL A 100 -0.09 5.23 -1.19
CA VAL A 100 0.27 6.44 -1.95
C VAL A 100 1.65 6.95 -1.58
N THR A 101 1.95 7.07 -0.28
CA THR A 101 3.25 7.58 0.18
C THR A 101 4.40 6.62 -0.17
N THR A 102 4.19 5.31 -0.01
CA THR A 102 5.19 4.29 -0.42
C THR A 102 5.39 4.25 -1.94
N MET A 103 4.31 4.42 -2.73
CA MET A 103 4.40 4.56 -4.18
C MET A 103 5.21 5.80 -4.57
N MET A 104 4.98 6.95 -3.92
CA MET A 104 5.74 8.18 -4.18
C MET A 104 7.24 7.99 -3.90
N GLY A 105 7.59 7.36 -2.77
CA GLY A 105 8.97 7.02 -2.45
C GLY A 105 9.60 6.10 -3.51
N ALA A 106 8.92 5.01 -3.87
CA ALA A 106 9.41 4.11 -4.91
C ALA A 106 9.56 4.81 -6.27
N TYR A 107 8.64 5.73 -6.61
CA TYR A 107 8.67 6.48 -7.87
C TYR A 107 9.87 7.42 -7.98
N GLN A 108 10.28 8.04 -6.87
CA GLN A 108 11.46 8.91 -6.83
C GLN A 108 12.75 8.17 -7.22
N HIS A 109 12.88 6.90 -6.82
CA HIS A 109 13.99 6.02 -7.24
C HIS A 109 13.76 5.42 -8.63
N TYR A 110 12.53 5.01 -8.94
CA TYR A 110 12.16 4.39 -10.22
C TYR A 110 12.46 5.26 -11.43
N LYS A 111 12.21 6.58 -11.35
CA LYS A 111 12.42 7.52 -12.45
C LYS A 111 13.90 7.72 -12.81
N LEU A 112 14.81 7.38 -11.91
CA LEU A 112 16.25 7.51 -12.09
C LEU A 112 16.79 6.18 -12.60
N ASP A 113 17.27 6.15 -13.85
CA ASP A 113 17.78 4.91 -14.42
C ASP A 113 19.02 4.33 -13.72
N SER A 114 19.73 5.16 -12.94
CA SER A 114 20.85 4.70 -12.09
C SER A 114 20.38 4.05 -10.79
N HIS A 115 19.10 4.20 -10.42
CA HIS A 115 18.49 3.72 -9.18
C HIS A 115 17.36 2.71 -9.45
N TYR A 116 17.15 2.33 -10.71
CA TYR A 116 16.11 1.39 -11.09
C TYR A 116 16.45 -0.02 -10.60
N THR A 117 15.54 -0.61 -9.82
CA THR A 117 15.55 -2.04 -9.46
C THR A 117 14.17 -2.64 -9.68
N THR A 118 14.10 -3.97 -9.81
CA THR A 118 12.82 -4.69 -9.92
C THR A 118 11.93 -4.42 -8.71
N ALA A 119 12.50 -4.28 -7.51
CA ALA A 119 11.76 -3.96 -6.30
C ALA A 119 11.10 -2.58 -6.36
N MET A 120 11.75 -1.58 -6.97
CA MET A 120 11.15 -0.25 -7.18
C MET A 120 9.98 -0.30 -8.17
N TRP A 121 10.09 -1.09 -9.24
CA TRP A 121 8.99 -1.30 -10.19
C TRP A 121 7.78 -1.91 -9.48
N ILE A 122 8.00 -2.97 -8.69
CA ILE A 122 6.95 -3.62 -7.90
C ILE A 122 6.34 -2.61 -6.93
N GLY A 123 7.18 -1.84 -6.23
CA GLY A 123 6.77 -0.81 -5.29
C GLY A 123 5.89 0.29 -5.90
N VAL A 124 6.06 0.63 -7.17
CA VAL A 124 5.17 1.61 -7.83
C VAL A 124 3.85 0.95 -8.23
N TRP A 125 3.90 -0.14 -8.99
CA TRP A 125 2.70 -0.69 -9.64
C TRP A 125 1.80 -1.47 -8.69
N VAL A 126 2.36 -2.21 -7.72
CA VAL A 126 1.56 -2.92 -6.72
C VAL A 126 0.86 -1.93 -5.79
N ASN A 127 1.56 -0.88 -5.34
CA ASN A 127 0.91 0.13 -4.50
C ASN A 127 -0.16 0.92 -5.27
N LEU A 128 0.06 1.25 -6.54
CA LEU A 128 -0.98 1.85 -7.38
C LEU A 128 -2.23 0.96 -7.46
N PHE A 129 -2.03 -0.34 -7.67
CA PHE A 129 -3.14 -1.31 -7.69
C PHE A 129 -3.87 -1.35 -6.34
N LEU A 130 -3.15 -1.44 -5.22
CA LEU A 130 -3.74 -1.47 -3.88
C LEU A 130 -4.48 -0.18 -3.52
N THR A 131 -3.98 0.98 -3.96
CA THR A 131 -4.69 2.26 -3.85
C THR A 131 -6.03 2.23 -4.60
N VAL A 132 -6.05 1.70 -5.83
CA VAL A 132 -7.29 1.60 -6.64
C VAL A 132 -8.28 0.63 -5.99
N VAL A 133 -7.82 -0.53 -5.52
CA VAL A 133 -8.69 -1.49 -4.82
C VAL A 133 -9.24 -0.89 -3.53
N GLY A 134 -8.41 -0.19 -2.74
CA GLY A 134 -8.85 0.50 -1.54
C GLY A 134 -9.92 1.56 -1.83
N ALA A 135 -9.75 2.34 -2.90
CA ALA A 135 -10.73 3.34 -3.30
C ALA A 135 -12.09 2.70 -3.67
N ILE A 136 -12.09 1.54 -4.32
CA ILE A 136 -13.31 0.76 -4.61
C ILE A 136 -13.98 0.34 -3.30
N VAL A 137 -13.22 -0.19 -2.34
CA VAL A 137 -13.74 -0.61 -1.03
C VAL A 137 -14.34 0.58 -0.26
N VAL A 138 -13.68 1.74 -0.24
CA VAL A 138 -14.23 2.95 0.39
C VAL A 138 -15.51 3.41 -0.29
N GLY A 139 -15.57 3.34 -1.63
CA GLY A 139 -16.75 3.69 -2.42
C GLY A 139 -17.94 2.78 -2.12
N ASP A 140 -17.72 1.47 -2.04
CA ASP A 140 -18.73 0.48 -1.67
C ASP A 140 -19.20 0.69 -0.22
N LEU A 141 -18.26 0.95 0.71
CA LEU A 141 -18.58 1.38 2.07
C LEU A 141 -19.27 2.76 2.13
N GLY A 142 -19.35 3.53 1.04
CA GLY A 142 -20.08 4.80 0.96
C GLY A 142 -21.52 4.66 0.47
N GLN A 143 -21.80 3.71 -0.42
CA GLN A 143 -23.11 3.59 -1.06
C GLN A 143 -24.23 3.12 -0.12
N GLY A 144 -23.89 2.52 1.02
CA GLY A 144 -24.89 2.16 2.04
C GLY A 144 -25.40 3.32 2.90
N VAL A 145 -24.88 4.54 2.73
CA VAL A 145 -25.35 5.74 3.47
C VAL A 145 -26.56 6.39 2.79
N GLY A 146 -26.84 6.08 1.52
CA GLY A 146 -27.93 6.69 0.75
C GLY A 146 -29.25 5.90 0.71
N GLN A 147 -29.41 4.86 1.52
CA GLN A 147 -30.58 3.97 1.47
C GLN A 147 -31.16 3.60 2.85
N GLN A 148 -30.75 4.32 3.90
CA GLN A 148 -31.16 4.06 5.28
C GLN A 148 -31.57 5.37 5.96
N SER A 149 -32.42 6.16 5.30
CA SER A 149 -33.00 7.39 5.86
C SER A 149 -34.50 7.52 5.66
N GLU A 150 -35.18 6.49 5.14
CA GLU A 150 -36.64 6.44 5.06
C GLU A 150 -37.01 4.99 5.38
N ASP A 151 -37.92 4.79 6.33
CA ASP A 151 -38.40 3.49 6.86
C ASP A 151 -37.61 2.90 8.06
N GLU A 152 -37.58 3.62 9.19
CA GLU A 152 -37.77 2.94 10.48
C GLU A 152 -38.66 3.81 11.40
N PRO A 153 -39.81 3.30 11.88
CA PRO A 153 -40.70 4.02 12.77
C PRO A 153 -40.12 4.08 14.19
N ASP A 154 -40.34 5.22 14.84
CA ASP A 154 -40.08 5.44 16.27
C ASP A 154 -40.63 4.28 17.10
N THR A 155 -39.72 3.50 17.69
CA THR A 155 -39.99 2.83 18.95
C THR A 155 -39.03 3.40 19.97
N ASP A 156 -39.61 4.30 20.78
CA ASP A 156 -39.16 4.60 22.12
C ASP A 156 -38.94 3.32 22.94
N GLU A 157 -38.24 3.52 24.07
CA GLU A 157 -38.25 2.70 25.28
C GLU A 157 -36.93 1.98 25.58
N SER A 158 -36.14 2.71 26.38
CA SER A 158 -35.35 2.26 27.52
C SER A 158 -34.70 0.87 27.46
N ASP A 159 -33.37 0.84 27.52
CA ASP A 159 -32.77 0.30 28.73
C ASP A 159 -31.38 0.86 29.02
N ASN A 160 -31.31 1.37 30.24
CA ASN A 160 -30.17 1.80 31.01
C ASN A 160 -29.27 0.60 31.31
N CYS A 161 -28.03 0.61 30.83
CA CYS A 161 -26.97 -0.19 31.44
C CYS A 161 -25.70 0.64 31.61
N ASN A 162 -25.73 1.48 32.64
CA ASN A 162 -24.52 1.86 33.36
C ASN A 162 -23.89 0.60 33.98
N THR A 163 -22.85 0.07 33.34
CA THR A 163 -21.91 -0.83 34.03
C THR A 163 -20.81 0.01 34.68
N PRO A 164 -20.63 -0.03 36.01
CA PRO A 164 -19.44 0.53 36.64
C PRO A 164 -18.25 -0.34 36.28
N VAL A 165 -17.28 0.23 35.55
CA VAL A 165 -15.95 -0.39 35.40
C VAL A 165 -15.26 -0.23 36.75
N SER A 166 -15.31 -1.30 37.56
CA SER A 166 -14.45 -1.48 38.72
C SER A 166 -12.99 -1.35 38.29
N ALA A 167 -12.39 -0.23 38.65
CA ALA A 167 -10.95 -0.04 38.61
C ALA A 167 -10.30 -0.99 39.63
N SER A 168 -9.81 -2.14 39.16
CA SER A 168 -8.85 -2.92 39.92
C SER A 168 -7.52 -2.14 39.94
N HIS A 169 -7.27 -1.57 41.12
CA HIS A 169 -5.98 -1.08 41.59
C HIS A 169 -4.91 -2.15 41.32
N VAL A 170 -4.00 -1.90 40.37
CA VAL A 170 -2.74 -2.66 40.26
C VAL A 170 -1.69 -1.88 41.04
N GLU A 171 -1.40 -2.40 42.22
CA GLU A 171 -0.31 -1.99 43.11
C GLU A 171 1.03 -2.25 42.42
N LEU A 172 1.66 -1.18 41.92
CA LEU A 172 3.02 -1.22 41.39
C LEU A 172 3.98 -1.13 42.58
N ALA A 173 4.49 -2.30 43.00
CA ALA A 173 5.61 -2.42 43.91
C ALA A 173 6.84 -1.73 43.30
N SER A 174 7.38 -0.75 44.01
CA SER A 174 8.65 -0.10 43.73
C SER A 174 9.80 -1.03 44.13
N GLU A 175 10.35 -1.79 43.19
CA GLU A 175 11.65 -2.42 43.37
C GLU A 175 12.76 -1.39 43.12
N SER A 176 13.50 -1.08 44.19
CA SER A 176 14.74 -0.32 44.17
C SER A 176 15.82 -1.13 43.45
N LYS A 177 16.37 -0.54 42.37
CA LYS A 177 17.49 -1.11 41.63
C LYS A 177 18.81 -0.54 42.20
N PRO A 178 19.83 -1.36 42.47
CA PRO A 178 21.12 -0.89 42.98
C PRO A 178 21.94 -0.18 41.90
N ASP A 179 22.68 0.83 42.34
CA ASP A 179 23.62 1.64 41.56
C ASP A 179 24.68 0.76 40.87
N LEU A 180 24.69 0.79 39.54
CA LEU A 180 25.72 0.21 38.69
C LEU A 180 26.69 1.31 38.28
N GLU A 181 27.97 1.10 38.59
CA GLU A 181 29.11 1.94 38.21
C GLU A 181 29.16 2.25 36.71
N PRO A 182 29.65 3.43 36.31
CA PRO A 182 29.79 3.80 34.91
C PRO A 182 30.97 3.07 34.25
N GLU A 183 30.65 2.23 33.26
CA GLU A 183 31.63 1.63 32.35
C GLU A 183 32.45 2.70 31.57
N PRO A 184 33.76 2.46 31.34
CA PRO A 184 34.63 3.41 30.65
C PRO A 184 34.34 3.50 29.15
N LYS A 185 34.25 4.73 28.63
CA LYS A 185 34.01 5.03 27.22
C LYS A 185 35.10 4.45 26.30
N PRO A 186 34.74 3.81 25.17
CA PRO A 186 35.71 3.37 24.18
C PRO A 186 36.34 4.55 23.42
N LYS A 187 37.66 4.48 23.20
CA LYS A 187 38.42 5.45 22.39
C LYS A 187 38.00 5.37 20.91
N PRO A 188 37.94 6.51 20.19
CA PRO A 188 37.69 6.52 18.75
C PRO A 188 38.88 5.93 17.98
N PRO A 189 38.65 5.17 16.89
CA PRO A 189 39.72 4.69 16.02
C PRO A 189 40.27 5.79 15.13
N ASP A 190 41.60 5.83 14.98
CA ASP A 190 42.32 6.69 14.06
C ASP A 190 41.95 6.35 12.61
N ASN A 191 41.43 7.33 11.88
CA ASN A 191 40.95 7.16 10.51
C ASN A 191 42.05 7.60 9.52
N PRO A 192 42.60 6.73 8.66
CA PRO A 192 43.55 7.14 7.65
C PRO A 192 42.83 7.83 6.47
N GLU A 193 43.37 8.99 6.11
CA GLU A 193 42.93 9.88 5.04
C GLU A 193 42.97 9.18 3.66
N PHE A 194 41.80 8.86 3.10
CA PHE A 194 41.69 8.19 1.78
C PHE A 194 41.57 9.22 0.65
N LYS A 195 42.66 9.42 -0.10
CA LYS A 195 42.71 10.27 -1.30
C LYS A 195 41.83 9.70 -2.43
N ARG A 196 40.87 10.49 -2.92
CA ARG A 196 40.06 10.22 -4.12
C ARG A 196 40.82 10.65 -5.37
N GLU A 197 41.23 9.71 -6.21
CA GLU A 197 41.44 9.96 -7.64
C GLU A 197 40.15 9.70 -8.40
N THR A 198 39.68 10.70 -9.15
CA THR A 198 38.53 10.58 -10.06
C THR A 198 39.00 10.80 -11.48
N THR A 199 39.02 9.73 -12.29
CA THR A 199 39.06 9.84 -13.74
C THR A 199 37.81 9.19 -14.31
N SER A 200 36.91 9.99 -14.90
CA SER A 200 35.72 9.48 -15.60
C SER A 200 35.71 9.93 -17.06
N ASN A 201 35.62 8.95 -17.95
CA ASN A 201 35.77 9.10 -19.41
C ASN A 201 34.40 9.41 -20.08
N PRO A 202 34.24 10.53 -20.80
CA PRO A 202 32.93 11.06 -21.23
C PRO A 202 32.29 10.36 -22.46
N LYS A 203 32.94 9.39 -23.11
CA LYS A 203 32.49 8.87 -24.42
C LYS A 203 31.31 7.89 -24.41
N GLN A 204 30.93 7.28 -23.28
CA GLN A 204 29.83 6.27 -23.27
C GLN A 204 28.40 6.83 -23.13
N LYS A 205 28.21 8.11 -22.74
CA LYS A 205 26.87 8.64 -22.43
C LYS A 205 25.97 8.89 -23.65
N LYS A 206 26.51 9.06 -24.86
CA LYS A 206 25.70 9.44 -26.04
C LYS A 206 24.93 8.28 -26.70
N SER A 207 25.39 7.02 -26.54
CA SER A 207 24.75 5.85 -27.19
C SER A 207 23.44 5.39 -26.52
N LYS A 208 23.33 5.50 -25.19
CA LYS A 208 22.17 4.97 -24.44
C LYS A 208 20.90 5.84 -24.53
N LYS A 209 21.04 7.15 -24.77
CA LYS A 209 19.91 8.09 -24.85
C LYS A 209 19.02 7.85 -26.09
N SER A 210 19.63 7.42 -27.21
CA SER A 210 18.92 7.12 -28.48
C SER A 210 18.03 5.86 -28.39
N LYS A 211 18.42 4.85 -27.60
CA LYS A 211 17.63 3.61 -27.47
C LYS A 211 16.34 3.79 -26.65
N ARG A 212 16.29 4.76 -25.73
CA ARG A 212 15.11 5.01 -24.87
C ARG A 212 14.00 5.76 -25.60
N THR A 213 14.34 6.73 -26.44
CA THR A 213 13.36 7.48 -27.24
C THR A 213 12.64 6.58 -28.23
N ALA A 214 13.33 5.59 -28.83
CA ALA A 214 12.72 4.59 -29.71
C ALA A 214 11.70 3.69 -28.99
N LYS A 215 11.96 3.28 -27.75
CA LYS A 215 11.03 2.47 -26.95
C LYS A 215 9.79 3.27 -26.54
N PHE A 216 9.98 4.52 -26.12
CA PHE A 216 8.86 5.40 -25.75
C PHE A 216 7.94 5.67 -26.96
N LEU A 217 8.50 5.92 -28.13
CA LEU A 217 7.72 6.15 -29.35
C LEU A 217 6.90 4.92 -29.78
N LYS A 218 7.44 3.70 -29.59
CA LYS A 218 6.69 2.45 -29.81
C LYS A 218 5.51 2.31 -28.84
N LEU A 219 5.69 2.62 -27.57
CA LEU A 219 4.63 2.56 -26.56
C LEU A 219 3.51 3.57 -26.85
N VAL A 220 3.85 4.80 -27.23
CA VAL A 220 2.86 5.83 -27.60
C VAL A 220 2.04 5.42 -28.82
N LYS A 221 2.67 4.81 -29.84
CA LYS A 221 1.96 4.27 -31.01
C LYS A 221 1.00 3.14 -30.60
N PHE A 222 1.42 2.23 -29.73
CA PHE A 222 0.58 1.13 -29.25
C PHE A 222 -0.67 1.63 -28.50
N LEU A 223 -0.50 2.61 -27.60
CA LEU A 223 -1.62 3.20 -26.86
C LEU A 223 -2.64 3.91 -27.77
N ARG A 224 -2.17 4.58 -28.84
CA ARG A 224 -3.08 5.17 -29.84
C ARG A 224 -3.89 4.09 -30.57
N THR A 225 -3.29 2.96 -30.90
CA THR A 225 -3.98 1.84 -31.57
C THR A 225 -5.08 1.26 -30.68
N ILE A 226 -4.81 1.06 -29.38
CA ILE A 226 -5.82 0.58 -28.41
C ILE A 226 -6.98 1.57 -28.31
N LYS A 227 -6.69 2.87 -28.21
CA LYS A 227 -7.73 3.90 -28.12
C LYS A 227 -8.62 3.93 -29.38
N SER A 228 -8.02 3.73 -30.56
CA SER A 228 -8.74 3.60 -31.83
C SER A 228 -9.64 2.36 -31.88
N MET A 229 -9.16 1.20 -31.43
CA MET A 229 -9.97 -0.03 -31.38
C MET A 229 -11.16 0.11 -30.43
N LYS A 230 -10.98 0.70 -29.24
CA LYS A 230 -12.07 0.91 -28.28
C LYS A 230 -13.18 1.80 -28.85
N SER A 231 -12.81 2.86 -29.58
CA SER A 231 -13.77 3.73 -30.29
C SER A 231 -14.59 2.94 -31.33
N ARG A 232 -13.94 2.10 -32.14
CA ARG A 232 -14.62 1.26 -33.14
C ARG A 232 -15.62 0.28 -32.51
N ILE A 233 -15.26 -0.34 -31.38
CA ILE A 233 -16.13 -1.28 -30.66
C ILE A 233 -17.35 -0.56 -30.06
N MET A 234 -17.17 0.64 -29.50
CA MET A 234 -18.31 1.42 -28.97
C MET A 234 -19.27 1.82 -30.09
N ASN A 235 -18.76 2.27 -31.23
CA ASN A 235 -19.59 2.65 -32.38
C ASN A 235 -20.32 1.44 -32.99
N SER A 236 -19.72 0.25 -33.01
CA SER A 236 -20.40 -0.96 -33.51
C SER A 236 -21.54 -1.40 -32.58
N LYS A 237 -21.36 -1.32 -31.25
CA LYS A 237 -22.43 -1.59 -30.27
C LYS A 237 -23.59 -0.60 -30.41
N LYS A 238 -23.30 0.71 -30.61
CA LYS A 238 -24.33 1.74 -30.83
C LYS A 238 -25.18 1.45 -32.07
N ARG A 239 -24.54 1.06 -33.19
CA ARG A 239 -25.24 0.66 -34.43
C ARG A 239 -26.12 -0.58 -34.25
N ARG A 240 -25.66 -1.59 -33.50
CA ARG A 240 -26.47 -2.80 -33.21
C ARG A 240 -27.72 -2.49 -32.38
N ARG A 241 -27.63 -1.58 -31.39
CA ARG A 241 -28.79 -1.15 -30.59
C ARG A 241 -29.81 -0.39 -31.43
N SER A 242 -29.35 0.52 -32.30
CA SER A 242 -30.24 1.26 -33.22
C SER A 242 -30.97 0.33 -34.22
N ARG A 243 -30.28 -0.68 -34.78
CA ARG A 243 -30.93 -1.68 -35.65
C ARG A 243 -31.99 -2.51 -34.92
N LYS A 244 -31.73 -2.96 -33.68
CA LYS A 244 -32.73 -3.69 -32.88
C LYS A 244 -33.96 -2.84 -32.56
N ALA A 245 -33.79 -1.54 -32.32
CA ALA A 245 -34.89 -0.63 -32.08
C ALA A 245 -35.77 -0.42 -33.33
N ASN A 246 -35.17 -0.34 -34.52
CA ASN A 246 -35.93 -0.22 -35.78
C ASN A 246 -36.71 -1.51 -36.13
N ILE A 247 -36.12 -2.69 -35.93
CA ILE A 247 -36.81 -3.97 -36.20
C ILE A 247 -38.04 -4.14 -35.30
N LYS A 248 -37.97 -3.70 -34.04
CA LYS A 248 -39.10 -3.78 -33.10
C LYS A 248 -40.27 -2.85 -33.47
N LYS A 249 -40.03 -1.79 -34.26
CA LYS A 249 -41.06 -0.86 -34.75
C LYS A 249 -41.75 -1.32 -36.03
N SER A 250 -41.16 -2.25 -36.80
CA SER A 250 -41.68 -2.69 -38.09
C SER A 250 -42.41 -4.04 -38.06
N SER A 251 -42.66 -4.62 -36.88
CA SER A 251 -43.48 -5.83 -36.76
C SER A 251 -44.96 -5.43 -36.74
N PRO A 252 -45.76 -5.77 -37.76
CA PRO A 252 -47.21 -5.60 -37.70
C PRO A 252 -47.77 -6.52 -36.61
N ARG A 253 -48.75 -6.02 -35.87
CA ARG A 253 -49.64 -6.86 -35.05
C ARG A 253 -50.70 -7.48 -35.94
#